data_AF-A0AA37PE71-F1
#
_entry.id   AF-A0AA37PE71-F1
#
_cell.length_a   1.000
_cell.length_b   1.000
_cell.length_c   1.000
_cell.angle_alpha   90.00
_cell.angle_beta   90.00
_cell.angle_gamma   90.00
#
_symmetry.space_group_name_H-M   'P 1'
#
loop_
_entity.id
_entity.type
_entity.pdbx_description
1 polymer ?
#
loop_
_entity_poly.entity_id
_entity_poly.type
_entity_poly.pdbx_seq_one_letter_code
_entity_poly.pdbx_strand_id
1 'polypeptide(L)'
;MATTSEHSIICIHDLGGSPKSTWHHDESGKTWISDPDFLGRLMDLVQVWTYGYNSEPAANMTPASIALHADELLASMMEEYRKYSVRTKLHAT
;
A
#
# COMPACT_ATOMS: atom_id res chain seq x y z
N MET A 1 -16.36 -2.70 19.25
CA MET A 1 -15.57 -1.45 19.34
C MET A 1 -14.57 -1.47 18.19
N ALA A 2 -14.54 -0.46 17.34
CA ALA A 2 -13.53 -0.40 16.28
C ALA A 2 -12.20 -0.03 16.91
N THR A 3 -11.25 -0.96 16.93
CA THR A 3 -9.87 -0.68 17.32
C THR A 3 -9.23 0.11 16.19
N THR A 4 -8.93 1.39 16.43
CA THR A 4 -8.06 2.14 15.53
C THR A 4 -6.69 1.51 15.58
N SER A 5 -6.26 0.90 14.48
CA SER A 5 -4.91 0.39 14.36
C SER A 5 -3.92 1.56 14.46
N GLU A 6 -2.96 1.45 15.37
CA GLU A 6 -1.88 2.45 15.56
C GLU A 6 -0.85 2.41 14.42
N HIS A 7 -0.85 1.36 13.58
CA HIS A 7 0.20 1.09 12.62
C HIS A 7 -0.34 0.68 11.25
N SER A 8 0.16 1.29 10.18
CA SER A 8 -0.21 0.92 8.81
C SER A 8 0.95 0.24 8.10
N ILE A 9 0.66 -0.83 7.37
CA ILE A 9 1.59 -1.43 6.40
C ILE A 9 1.21 -0.87 5.03
N ILE A 10 2.19 -0.33 4.31
CA ILE A 10 1.97 0.19 2.96
C ILE A 10 2.69 -0.70 1.95
N CYS A 11 1.93 -1.25 1.01
CA CYS A 11 2.38 -2.19 0.00
C CYS A 11 2.39 -1.53 -1.37
N ILE A 12 3.58 -1.35 -1.96
CA ILE A 12 3.80 -0.74 -3.27
C ILE A 12 4.20 -1.83 -4.26
N HIS A 13 3.47 -1.96 -5.36
CA HIS A 13 3.76 -2.97 -6.38
C HIS A 13 4.96 -2.59 -7.26
N ASP A 14 5.45 -3.54 -8.05
CA ASP A 14 6.55 -3.36 -8.99
C ASP A 14 6.10 -2.78 -10.34
N LEU A 15 7.09 -2.52 -11.20
CA LEU A 15 6.89 -2.05 -12.57
C LEU A 15 6.19 -3.12 -13.42
N GLY A 16 5.16 -2.73 -14.16
CA GLY A 16 4.26 -3.65 -14.87
C GLY A 16 3.37 -4.50 -13.95
N GLY A 17 3.47 -4.30 -12.64
CA GLY A 17 2.72 -5.03 -11.63
C GLY A 17 1.41 -4.35 -11.24
N SER A 18 0.67 -5.04 -10.38
CA SER A 18 -0.55 -4.55 -9.76
C SER A 18 -0.63 -5.13 -8.35
N PRO A 19 -1.40 -4.54 -7.42
CA PRO A 19 -1.52 -5.09 -6.07
C PRO A 19 -1.91 -6.58 -6.04
N LYS A 20 -2.73 -7.03 -7.00
CA LYS A 20 -3.17 -8.43 -7.09
C LYS A 20 -2.11 -9.37 -7.68
N SER A 21 -1.35 -8.90 -8.66
CA SER A 21 -0.33 -9.72 -9.34
C SER A 21 1.03 -9.68 -8.64
N THR A 22 1.30 -8.66 -7.83
CA THR A 22 2.59 -8.53 -7.14
C THR A 22 2.57 -9.23 -5.79
N TRP A 23 1.49 -9.11 -5.02
CA TRP A 23 1.43 -9.63 -3.64
C TRP A 23 0.71 -10.98 -3.54
N HIS A 24 1.22 -12.00 -4.23
CA HIS A 24 0.60 -13.32 -4.28
C HIS A 24 1.59 -14.45 -3.95
N HIS A 25 1.06 -15.53 -3.38
CA HIS A 25 1.79 -16.76 -3.16
C HIS A 25 1.60 -17.70 -4.34
N ASP A 26 2.66 -17.96 -5.11
CA ASP A 26 2.60 -18.74 -6.35
C ASP A 26 1.93 -20.11 -6.18
N GLU A 27 2.24 -20.83 -5.10
CA GLU A 27 1.77 -22.21 -4.93
C GLU A 27 0.30 -22.30 -4.50
N SER A 28 -0.19 -21.33 -3.72
CA SER A 28 -1.55 -21.37 -3.15
C SER A 28 -2.52 -20.42 -3.83
N GLY A 29 -2.02 -19.48 -4.66
CA GLY A 29 -2.81 -18.43 -5.30
C GLY A 29 -3.38 -17.38 -4.34
N LYS A 30 -3.00 -17.44 -3.05
CA LYS A 30 -3.46 -16.54 -2.00
C LYS A 30 -2.70 -15.22 -2.01
N THR A 31 -3.34 -14.16 -1.55
CA THR A 31 -2.74 -12.82 -1.47
C THR A 31 -1.99 -12.62 -0.16
N TRP A 32 -0.69 -12.31 -0.20
CA TRP A 32 0.16 -12.15 1.00
C TRP A 32 -0.35 -11.06 1.95
N ILE A 33 -0.88 -9.99 1.38
CA ILE A 33 -1.22 -8.76 2.11
C ILE A 33 -2.66 -8.75 2.65
N SER A 34 -3.41 -9.85 2.49
CA SER A 34 -4.79 -9.95 2.98
C SER A 34 -5.18 -11.33 3.52
N ASP A 35 -4.40 -12.38 3.26
CA ASP A 35 -4.71 -13.71 3.78
C ASP A 35 -4.20 -13.88 5.22
N PRO A 36 -5.04 -14.34 6.16
CA PRO A 36 -4.65 -14.57 7.55
C PRO A 36 -3.48 -15.54 7.72
N ASP A 37 -3.28 -16.47 6.79
CA ASP A 37 -2.17 -17.43 6.87
C ASP A 37 -0.81 -16.75 6.71
N PHE A 38 -0.76 -15.56 6.07
CA PHE A 38 0.47 -14.78 5.90
C PHE A 38 0.59 -13.62 6.88
N LEU A 39 -0.50 -12.88 7.13
CA LEU A 39 -0.47 -11.76 8.07
C LEU A 39 -0.47 -12.22 9.53
N GLY A 40 -1.04 -13.39 9.81
CA GLY A 40 -1.23 -13.90 11.16
C GLY A 40 -1.86 -12.86 12.08
N ARG A 41 -1.27 -12.66 13.26
CA ARG A 41 -1.75 -11.70 14.27
C ARG A 41 -1.65 -10.23 13.84
N LEU A 42 -0.92 -9.91 12.76
CA LEU A 42 -0.83 -8.53 12.28
C LEU A 42 -2.17 -8.05 11.71
N MET A 43 -3.00 -8.95 11.18
CA MET A 43 -4.28 -8.58 10.56
C MET A 43 -5.23 -7.84 11.52
N ASP A 44 -5.13 -8.10 12.82
CA ASP A 44 -5.93 -7.42 13.86
C ASP A 44 -5.28 -6.13 14.37
N LEU A 45 -3.99 -5.93 14.09
CA LEU A 45 -3.18 -4.85 14.65
C LEU A 45 -2.84 -3.76 13.64
N VAL A 46 -2.87 -4.08 12.34
CA VAL A 46 -2.41 -3.18 11.28
C VAL A 46 -3.50 -2.95 10.24
N GLN A 47 -3.55 -1.75 9.70
CA GLN A 47 -4.26 -1.52 8.44
C GLN A 47 -3.30 -1.71 7.27
N VAL A 48 -3.68 -2.55 6.31
CA VAL A 48 -2.87 -2.76 5.09
C VAL A 48 -3.40 -1.87 3.97
N TRP A 49 -2.51 -1.08 3.39
CA TRP A 49 -2.79 -0.14 2.31
C TRP A 49 -2.07 -0.56 1.04
N THR A 50 -2.79 -0.55 -0.08
CA THR A 50 -2.20 -0.70 -1.41
C THR A 50 -2.43 0.57 -2.20
N TYR A 51 -1.41 1.05 -2.89
CA TYR A 51 -1.57 2.18 -3.80
C TYR A 51 -1.63 1.68 -5.24
N GLY A 52 -2.65 2.13 -5.98
CA GLY A 52 -2.74 1.89 -7.41
C GLY A 52 -2.16 3.06 -8.17
N TYR A 53 -1.10 2.83 -8.92
CA TYR A 53 -0.53 3.81 -9.85
C TYR A 53 -0.27 3.16 -11.20
N ASN A 54 -0.10 3.98 -12.25
CA ASN A 54 0.31 3.45 -13.54
C ASN A 54 1.78 3.00 -13.45
N SER A 55 1.99 1.68 -13.35
CA SER A 55 3.29 1.04 -13.31
C SER A 55 3.79 0.60 -14.68
N GLU A 56 3.08 0.91 -15.77
CA GLU A 56 3.49 0.48 -17.10
C GLU A 56 4.90 0.98 -17.44
N PRO A 57 5.82 0.09 -17.86
CA PRO A 57 7.17 0.50 -18.23
C PRO A 57 7.13 1.45 -19.44
N ALA A 58 7.44 2.72 -19.21
CA ALA A 58 7.59 3.68 -20.30
C ALA A 58 8.85 3.37 -21.12
N ALA A 59 8.74 3.40 -22.45
CA ALA A 59 9.85 3.09 -23.35
C ALA A 59 11.09 4.01 -23.15
N ASN A 60 10.90 5.19 -22.57
CA ASN A 60 11.93 6.20 -22.30
C ASN A 60 12.21 6.38 -20.79
N MET A 61 11.92 5.38 -19.96
CA MET A 61 12.17 5.46 -18.52
C MET A 61 13.68 5.62 -18.25
N THR A 62 14.03 6.69 -17.56
CA THR A 62 15.39 6.99 -17.09
C THR A 62 15.47 6.87 -15.56
N PRO A 63 16.66 6.65 -14.98
CA PRO A 63 16.83 6.69 -13.52
C PRO A 63 16.27 7.98 -12.89
N ALA A 64 16.41 9.13 -13.55
CA ALA A 64 15.86 10.40 -13.09
C ALA A 64 14.32 10.40 -13.07
N SER A 65 13.67 9.86 -14.12
CA SER A 65 12.20 9.75 -14.13
C SER A 65 11.67 8.77 -13.08
N ILE A 66 12.42 7.71 -12.76
CA ILE A 66 12.07 6.77 -11.68
C ILE A 66 12.14 7.46 -10.32
N ALA A 67 13.21 8.23 -10.07
CA ALA A 67 13.36 8.99 -8.84
C ALA A 67 12.27 10.04 -8.68
N LEU A 68 11.98 10.81 -9.73
CA LEU A 68 10.88 11.79 -9.71
C LEU A 68 9.53 11.11 -9.43
N HIS A 69 9.25 9.98 -10.07
CA HIS A 69 8.03 9.23 -9.82
C HIS A 69 7.92 8.73 -8.38
N ALA A 70 9.02 8.25 -7.79
CA ALA A 70 9.05 7.81 -6.39
C ALA A 70 8.78 8.97 -5.42
N ASP A 71 9.34 10.16 -5.69
CA ASP A 71 9.09 11.36 -4.89
C ASP A 71 7.62 11.81 -4.97
N GLU A 72 7.05 11.83 -6.19
CA GLU A 72 5.63 12.17 -6.41
C GLU A 72 4.69 11.17 -5.72
N LEU A 73 4.99 9.88 -5.82
CA LEU A 73 4.23 8.82 -5.15
C LEU A 73 4.27 8.99 -3.63
N LEU A 74 5.46 9.20 -3.06
CA LEU A 74 5.63 9.40 -1.62
C LEU A 74 4.87 10.63 -1.14
N ALA A 75 4.97 11.75 -1.87
CA ALA A 75 4.25 12.98 -1.53
C ALA A 75 2.72 12.75 -1.52
N SER A 76 2.20 12.05 -2.53
CA SER A 76 0.77 11.70 -2.61
C SER A 76 0.34 10.80 -1.44
N MET A 77 1.14 9.78 -1.12
CA MET A 77 0.87 8.88 0.01
C MET A 77 0.86 9.62 1.35
N MET A 78 1.81 10.53 1.57
CA MET A 78 1.86 11.35 2.79
C MET A 78 0.65 12.28 2.91
N GLU A 79 0.20 12.85 1.80
CA GLU A 79 -1.00 13.70 1.77
C GLU A 79 -2.26 12.91 2.15
N GLU A 80 -2.45 11.74 1.55
CA GLU A 80 -3.59 10.87 1.86
C GLU A 80 -3.54 10.36 3.30
N TYR A 81 -2.37 9.89 3.76
CA TYR A 81 -2.20 9.45 5.15
C TYR A 81 -2.57 10.54 6.16
N ARG A 82 -2.17 11.80 5.87
CA ARG A 82 -2.53 12.96 6.70
C ARG A 82 -4.05 13.20 6.71
N LYS A 83 -4.73 13.12 5.56
CA LYS A 83 -6.19 13.29 5.47
C LYS A 83 -6.93 12.22 6.28
N TYR A 84 -6.51 10.97 6.17
CA TYR A 84 -7.13 9.86 6.90
C TYR A 84 -6.90 9.94 8.40
N SER A 85 -5.68 10.29 8.82
CA SER A 85 -5.33 10.49 10.23
C SER A 85 -6.14 11.61 10.90
N VAL A 86 -6.54 12.64 10.15
CA VAL A 86 -7.42 13.72 10.64
C VAL A 86 -8.87 13.24 10.74
N ARG A 87 -9.36 12.44 9.78
CA ARG A 87 -10.74 11.92 9.77
C ARG A 87 -11.02 10.92 10.89
N THR A 88 -10.07 10.06 11.23
CA THR A 88 -10.21 9.13 12.37
C THR A 88 -10.27 9.88 13.70
N LYS A 89 -9.53 10.98 13.88
CA LYS A 89 -9.63 11.83 15.08
C LYS A 89 -10.99 12.51 15.24
N LEU A 90 -11.64 12.87 14.14
CA LEU A 90 -12.96 13.53 14.15
C LEU A 90 -14.14 12.59 14.49
N HIS A 91 -13.97 11.27 14.34
CA HIS A 91 -15.03 10.29 14.65
C HIS A 91 -14.84 9.60 16.00
N ALA A 92 -13.77 9.92 16.74
CA ALA A 92 -13.43 9.32 18.03
C ALA A 92 -13.82 10.18 19.26
N THR A 93 -14.56 11.27 19.05
CA THR A 93 -15.19 12.12 20.10
C THR A 93 -16.64 11.75 20.30
#